data_AF-A0A6B3CJ87-F1
#
_entry.id   AF-A0A6B3CJ87-F1
#
_cell.length_a   1.000
_cell.length_b   1.000
_cell.length_c   1.000
_cell.angle_alpha   90.00
_cell.angle_beta   90.00
_cell.angle_gamma   90.00
#
_symmetry.space_group_name_H-M   'P 1'
#
loop_
_entity.id
_entity.type
_entity.pdbx_description
1 polymer ?
#
loop_
_entity_poly.entity_id
_entity_poly.type
_entity_poly.pdbx_seq_one_letter_code
_entity_poly.pdbx_strand_id
1 'polypeptide(L)'
;SGDFYDLFPAGDGRWCFALGDVQGKGPEAAVVIGLARPWLRLLAREQYGVPDVLDRLNQLLLDDATEAADAAARALVAAGGPPVAPGDGPQTRFLSLLYGELV
;
A
#
# COMPACT_ATOMS: atom_id res chain seq x y z
N SER A 1 -1.29 12.01 -10.78
CA SER A 1 0.07 11.44 -10.79
C SER A 1 0.08 10.34 -9.74
N GLY A 2 0.80 9.25 -9.98
CA GLY A 2 0.97 8.13 -9.05
C GLY A 2 2.10 8.35 -8.04
N ASP A 3 2.79 9.49 -8.17
CA ASP A 3 3.92 9.86 -7.32
C ASP A 3 3.43 10.42 -5.98
N PHE A 4 4.17 10.11 -4.92
CA PHE A 4 3.99 10.72 -3.62
C PHE A 4 5.28 10.84 -2.83
N TYR A 5 5.27 11.77 -1.88
CA TYR A 5 6.32 11.92 -0.89
C TYR A 5 5.72 12.12 0.51
N ASP A 6 6.44 11.70 1.54
CA ASP A 6 6.11 11.96 2.94
C ASP A 6 7.40 12.16 3.76
N LEU A 7 7.36 13.06 4.74
CA LEU A 7 8.43 13.33 5.69
C LEU A 7 7.82 13.44 7.08
N PHE A 8 8.23 12.58 8.00
CA PHE A 8 7.52 12.43 9.27
C PHE A 8 8.42 12.02 10.44
N PRO A 9 8.06 12.41 11.68
CA PRO A 9 8.79 11.97 12.86
C PRO A 9 8.47 10.50 13.20
N ALA A 10 9.51 9.73 13.54
CA ALA A 10 9.43 8.33 13.95
C ALA A 10 9.58 8.12 15.47
N GLY A 11 9.68 9.21 16.23
CA GLY A 11 9.95 9.19 17.67
C GLY A 11 11.43 9.38 18.00
N ASP A 12 11.72 9.74 19.24
CA ASP A 12 13.09 9.89 19.78
C ASP A 12 13.99 10.82 18.95
N GLY A 13 13.42 11.87 18.36
CA GLY A 13 14.14 12.82 17.50
C GLY A 13 14.46 12.30 16.09
N ARG A 14 14.14 11.04 15.77
CA ARG A 14 14.33 10.45 14.45
C ARG A 14 13.28 10.92 13.47
N TRP A 15 13.70 11.16 12.23
CA TRP A 15 12.84 11.49 11.11
C TRP A 15 12.95 10.41 10.03
N CYS A 16 11.85 10.14 9.35
CA CYS A 16 11.80 9.23 8.22
C CYS A 16 11.21 9.92 7.01
N PHE A 17 11.62 9.48 5.83
CA PHE A 17 11.09 9.96 4.56
C PHE A 17 10.65 8.79 3.68
N ALA A 18 9.68 9.06 2.82
CA ALA A 18 9.20 8.16 1.79
C ALA A 18 9.04 8.91 0.48
N LEU A 19 9.49 8.31 -0.62
CA LEU A 19 9.29 8.78 -1.98
C LEU A 19 8.85 7.59 -2.82
N GLY A 20 7.65 7.62 -3.39
CA GLY A 20 7.12 6.46 -4.11
C GLY A 20 6.33 6.84 -5.35
N ASP A 21 6.23 5.88 -6.27
CA ASP A 21 5.42 5.97 -7.49
C ASP A 21 4.62 4.67 -7.65
N VAL A 22 3.29 4.83 -7.80
CA VAL A 22 2.34 3.74 -8.03
C VAL A 22 2.04 3.61 -9.51
N GLN A 23 2.18 2.39 -10.02
CA GLN A 23 1.82 2.06 -11.38
C GLN A 23 0.37 2.49 -11.71
N GLY A 24 0.22 3.33 -12.72
CA GLY A 24 -1.08 3.75 -13.25
C GLY A 24 -1.54 5.09 -12.70
N LYS A 25 -2.84 5.34 -12.79
CA LYS A 25 -3.48 6.61 -12.40
C LYS A 25 -4.94 6.37 -12.01
N GLY A 26 -5.52 7.30 -11.27
CA GLY A 26 -6.92 7.26 -10.89
C GLY A 26 -7.15 6.78 -9.46
N PRO A 27 -8.41 6.49 -9.09
CA PRO A 27 -8.81 6.15 -7.73
C PRO A 27 -8.04 4.96 -7.14
N GLU A 28 -7.75 3.94 -7.93
CA GLU A 28 -7.08 2.72 -7.49
C GLU A 28 -5.63 3.00 -7.06
N ALA A 29 -4.91 3.84 -7.82
CA ALA A 29 -3.57 4.27 -7.44
C ALA A 29 -3.60 5.14 -6.17
N ALA A 30 -4.63 5.99 -6.03
CA ALA A 30 -4.81 6.82 -4.85
C ALA A 30 -5.08 5.99 -3.58
N VAL A 31 -5.77 4.85 -3.69
CA VAL A 31 -5.99 3.91 -2.57
C VAL A 31 -4.65 3.37 -2.07
N VAL A 32 -3.77 2.90 -2.95
CA VAL A 32 -2.43 2.39 -2.55
C VAL A 32 -1.64 3.46 -1.79
N ILE A 33 -1.62 4.70 -2.28
CA ILE A 33 -0.96 5.83 -1.59
C ILE A 33 -1.62 6.11 -0.23
N GLY A 34 -2.96 6.01 -0.16
CA GLY A 34 -3.75 6.21 1.05
C GLY A 34 -3.48 5.17 2.14
N LEU A 35 -3.15 3.94 1.76
CA LEU A 35 -2.76 2.86 2.66
C LEU A 35 -1.29 2.94 3.08
N ALA A 36 -0.38 3.24 2.15
CA ALA A 36 1.06 3.21 2.41
C ALA A 36 1.50 4.21 3.49
N ARG A 37 1.00 5.45 3.46
CA ARG A 37 1.40 6.50 4.41
C ARG A 37 1.11 6.16 5.88
N PRO A 38 -0.12 5.79 6.28
CA PRO A 38 -0.40 5.48 7.68
C PRO A 38 0.38 4.25 8.17
N TRP A 39 0.58 3.24 7.31
CA TRP A 39 1.38 2.06 7.69
C TRP A 39 2.86 2.37 7.84
N LEU A 40 3.47 3.16 6.94
CA LEU A 40 4.85 3.61 7.11
C LEU A 40 5.06 4.36 8.42
N ARG A 41 4.12 5.25 8.78
CA ARG A 41 4.16 6.00 10.05
C ARG A 41 4.01 5.09 11.27
N LEU A 42 3.12 4.09 11.18
CA LEU A 42 2.94 3.10 12.25
C LEU A 42 4.21 2.26 12.44
N LEU A 43 4.72 1.65 11.36
CA LEU A 43 5.89 0.78 11.40
C LEU A 43 7.15 1.51 11.87
N ALA A 44 7.35 2.77 11.45
CA ALA A 44 8.46 3.58 11.92
C ALA A 44 8.39 3.88 13.42
N ARG A 45 7.18 4.13 13.95
CA ARG A 45 6.93 4.35 15.38
C ARG A 45 7.14 3.10 16.23
N GLU A 46 6.94 1.93 15.65
CA GLU A 46 7.28 0.63 16.27
C GLU A 46 8.78 0.35 16.27
N GLN A 47 9.61 1.30 15.81
CA GLN A 47 11.07 1.23 15.82
C GLN A 47 11.66 0.08 15.00
N TYR A 48 10.94 -0.41 13.98
CA TYR A 48 11.50 -1.36 13.02
C TYR A 48 12.61 -0.71 12.19
N GLY A 49 13.60 -1.52 11.81
CA GLY A 49 14.62 -1.11 10.85
C GLY A 49 14.06 -0.95 9.44
N VAL A 50 14.74 -0.18 8.60
CA VAL A 50 14.34 0.08 7.20
C VAL A 50 13.95 -1.19 6.41
N PRO A 51 14.71 -2.31 6.45
CA PRO A 51 14.33 -3.52 5.73
C PRO A 51 12.99 -4.09 6.22
N ASP A 52 12.81 -4.19 7.54
CA ASP A 52 11.60 -4.73 8.16
C ASP A 52 10.37 -3.87 7.84
N VAL A 53 10.54 -2.53 7.81
CA VAL A 53 9.46 -1.61 7.42
C VAL A 53 9.00 -1.88 5.99
N LEU A 54 9.94 -2.03 5.05
CA LEU A 54 9.63 -2.28 3.65
C LEU A 54 8.99 -3.66 3.43
N ASP A 55 9.53 -4.70 4.07
CA ASP A 55 8.99 -6.05 3.98
C ASP A 55 7.56 -6.12 4.52
N ARG A 56 7.32 -5.52 5.70
CA ARG A 56 5.99 -5.48 6.32
C ARG A 56 5.01 -4.64 5.52
N LEU A 57 5.43 -3.48 5.00
CA LEU A 57 4.58 -2.68 4.13
C LEU A 57 4.13 -3.48 2.91
N ASN A 58 5.05 -4.22 2.28
CA ASN A 58 4.74 -5.04 1.13
C ASN A 58 3.72 -6.14 1.47
N GLN A 59 3.89 -6.83 2.61
CA GLN A 59 2.92 -7.83 3.06
C GLN A 59 1.54 -7.22 3.33
N LEU A 60 1.46 -6.09 4.04
CA LEU A 60 0.20 -5.41 4.33
C LEU A 60 -0.55 -4.99 3.05
N LEU A 61 0.18 -4.53 2.02
CA LEU A 61 -0.41 -4.18 0.72
C LEU A 61 -0.92 -5.42 -0.04
N LEU A 62 -0.22 -6.56 0.05
CA LEU A 62 -0.65 -7.82 -0.55
C LEU A 62 -1.89 -8.40 0.14
N ASP A 63 -1.92 -8.33 1.49
CA ASP A 63 -3.04 -8.80 2.30
C ASP A 63 -4.30 -7.98 2.00
N ASP A 64 -4.21 -6.64 1.98
CA ASP A 64 -5.34 -5.76 1.65
C ASP A 64 -5.86 -5.98 0.23
N ALA A 65 -4.95 -6.14 -0.75
CA ALA A 65 -5.34 -6.46 -2.12
C ALA A 65 -6.08 -7.81 -2.22
N THR A 66 -5.64 -8.81 -1.45
CA THR A 66 -6.28 -10.13 -1.39
C THR A 66 -7.66 -10.04 -0.74
N GLU A 67 -7.78 -9.33 0.37
CA GLU A 67 -9.07 -9.13 1.05
C GLU A 67 -10.07 -8.38 0.17
N ALA A 68 -9.62 -7.35 -0.54
CA ALA A 68 -10.44 -6.61 -1.50
C ALA A 68 -10.92 -7.49 -2.66
N ALA A 69 -10.05 -8.35 -3.19
CA ALA A 69 -10.40 -9.31 -4.24
C ALA A 69 -11.47 -10.32 -3.77
N ASP A 70 -11.29 -10.88 -2.58
CA ASP A 70 -12.25 -11.82 -1.98
C ASP A 70 -13.61 -11.16 -1.71
N ALA A 71 -13.60 -9.92 -1.22
CA ALA A 71 -14.82 -9.15 -1.00
C ALA A 71 -15.57 -8.88 -2.32
N ALA A 72 -14.85 -8.50 -3.38
CA ALA A 72 -15.42 -8.30 -4.70
C ALA A 72 -16.02 -9.60 -5.28
N ALA A 73 -15.33 -10.73 -5.13
CA ALA A 73 -15.81 -12.03 -5.57
C ALA A 73 -17.12 -12.42 -4.85
N ARG A 74 -17.20 -12.24 -3.51
CA ARG A 74 -18.42 -12.49 -2.75
C ARG A 74 -19.57 -11.59 -3.20
N ALA A 75 -19.31 -10.31 -3.45
CA ALA A 75 -20.33 -9.37 -3.91
C ALA A 75 -20.90 -9.76 -5.30
N LEU A 76 -20.05 -10.20 -6.21
CA LEU A 76 -20.47 -10.68 -7.54
C LEU A 76 -21.37 -11.91 -7.43
N VAL A 77 -20.98 -12.90 -6.62
CA VAL A 77 -21.78 -14.10 -6.39
C VAL A 77 -23.14 -13.75 -5.78
N ALA A 78 -23.17 -12.85 -4.80
CA ALA A 78 -24.41 -12.37 -4.20
C ALA A 78 -25.32 -11.63 -5.20
N ALA A 79 -24.73 -10.94 -6.18
CA ALA A 79 -25.46 -10.25 -7.26
C ALA A 79 -25.93 -11.19 -8.39
N GLY A 80 -25.58 -12.48 -8.36
CA GLY A 80 -25.90 -13.43 -9.43
C GLY A 80 -25.13 -13.18 -10.74
N GLY A 81 -24.04 -12.42 -10.68
CA GLY A 81 -23.22 -12.12 -11.85
C GLY A 81 -22.37 -13.32 -12.30
N PRO A 82 -22.03 -13.42 -13.59
CA PRO A 82 -21.09 -14.43 -14.07
C PRO A 82 -19.71 -14.23 -13.41
N PRO A 83 -18.90 -15.30 -13.23
CA PRO A 83 -17.55 -15.19 -12.68
C PRO A 83 -16.73 -14.16 -13.46
N VAL A 84 -16.00 -13.29 -12.74
CA VAL A 84 -15.11 -12.28 -13.35
C VAL A 84 -14.10 -12.98 -14.26
N ALA A 85 -13.96 -12.51 -15.50
CA ALA A 85 -12.96 -13.04 -16.42
C ALA A 85 -11.55 -12.82 -15.85
N PRO A 86 -10.61 -13.78 -16.02
CA PRO A 86 -9.23 -13.59 -15.57
C PRO A 86 -8.61 -12.38 -16.27
N GLY A 87 -8.51 -11.26 -15.54
CA GLY A 87 -8.03 -9.97 -16.05
C GLY A 87 -8.88 -8.76 -15.64
N ASP A 88 -10.18 -8.96 -15.36
CA ASP A 88 -11.14 -7.91 -14.97
C ASP A 88 -11.30 -7.77 -13.44
N GLY A 89 -10.58 -8.59 -12.67
CA GLY A 89 -10.53 -8.51 -11.21
C GLY A 89 -9.66 -7.35 -10.72
N PRO A 90 -9.74 -6.98 -9.43
CA PRO A 90 -8.86 -5.96 -8.85
C PRO A 90 -7.39 -6.31 -9.11
N GLN A 91 -6.72 -5.45 -9.87
CA GLN A 91 -5.32 -5.65 -10.24
C GLN A 91 -4.42 -5.14 -9.12
N THR A 92 -3.56 -6.01 -8.60
CA THR A 92 -2.46 -5.61 -7.72
C THR A 92 -1.58 -4.61 -8.47
N ARG A 93 -1.46 -3.40 -7.94
CA ARG A 93 -0.61 -2.35 -8.52
C ARG A 93 0.78 -2.43 -7.91
N PHE A 94 1.78 -2.24 -8.75
CA PHE A 94 3.16 -2.13 -8.28
C PHE A 94 3.40 -0.74 -7.68
N LEU A 95 3.97 -0.70 -6.47
CA LEU A 95 4.48 0.51 -5.81
C LEU A 95 6.01 0.44 -5.78
N SER A 96 6.66 1.37 -6.47
CA SER A 96 8.09 1.64 -6.27
C SER A 96 8.26 2.61 -5.10
N LEU A 97 9.19 2.35 -4.18
CA LEU A 97 9.36 3.14 -2.97
C LEU A 97 10.83 3.26 -2.58
N LEU A 98 11.24 4.49 -2.28
CA LEU A 98 12.43 4.81 -1.52
C LEU A 98 12.01 5.23 -0.11
N TYR A 99 12.53 4.55 0.91
CA TYR A 99 12.28 4.82 2.31
C TYR A 99 13.60 4.89 3.07
N GLY A 100 13.71 5.81 4.04
CA GLY A 100 14.91 5.94 4.86
C GLY A 100 14.71 6.80 6.09
N GLU A 101 15.75 6.82 6.92
CA GLU A 101 15.83 7.63 8.14
C GLU A 101 16.81 8.79 7.97
N LEU A 102 16.53 9.92 8.61
CA LEU A 102 17.42 11.07 8.74
C LEU A 102 17.92 11.07 10.19
N VAL A 103 19.21 10.83 10.36
CA VAL A 103 19.96 10.81 11.64
C VAL A 103 20.89 12.00 11.72
#